data_AF-A0A924PXV1-F1
#
_entry.id   AF-A0A924PXV1-F1
#
_cell.length_a   1.000
_cell.length_b   1.000
_cell.length_c   1.000
_cell.angle_alpha   90.00
_cell.angle_beta   90.00
_cell.angle_gamma   90.00
#
_symmetry.space_group_name_H-M   'P 1'
#
loop_
_entity.id
_entity.type
_entity.pdbx_description
1 polymer ?
#
loop_
_entity_poly.entity_id
_entity_poly.type
_entity_poly.pdbx_seq_one_letter_code
_entity_poly.pdbx_strand_id
1 'polypeptide(L)' 'SFNPALDGLLDCPHYTRPERWNDIPEPDVLMSGHHANIERWRRDQRLLLTWRNRPALITQVRAQGRLDARDEDLLSGQV' A
#
# COMPACT_ATOMS: atom_id res chain seq x y z
N SER A 1 -6.12 8.88 -1.06
CA SER A 1 -5.58 10.18 -1.50
C SER A 1 -5.29 10.10 -3.01
N PHE A 2 -4.98 11.20 -3.69
CA PHE A 2 -4.50 11.24 -5.09
C PHE A 2 -3.24 12.13 -5.21
N ASN A 3 -2.50 12.25 -4.11
CA ASN A 3 -1.33 13.11 -4.03
C ASN A 3 -0.26 12.61 -5.03
N PRO A 4 0.33 13.49 -5.86
CA PRO A 4 1.44 13.13 -6.76
C PRO A 4 2.63 12.43 -6.08
N ALA A 5 2.88 12.74 -4.79
CA ALA A 5 3.89 12.08 -3.97
C ALA A 5 3.59 10.61 -3.66
N LEU A 6 2.34 10.16 -3.86
CA LEU A 6 1.89 8.78 -3.70
C LEU A 6 1.64 8.10 -5.04
N ASP A 7 2.29 8.57 -6.10
CA ASP A 7 2.10 8.10 -7.47
C ASP A 7 0.67 8.26 -8.02
N GLY A 8 -0.17 9.08 -7.38
CA GLY A 8 -1.59 9.20 -7.72
C GLY A 8 -2.44 8.01 -7.28
N LEU A 9 -1.88 7.09 -6.49
CA LEU A 9 -2.57 5.96 -5.88
C LEU A 9 -3.40 6.38 -4.66
N LEU A 10 -4.33 5.51 -4.25
CA LEU A 10 -4.99 5.63 -2.96
C LEU A 10 -3.96 5.56 -1.82
N ASP A 11 -4.36 6.07 -0.65
CA ASP A 11 -3.46 6.11 0.49
C ASP A 11 -3.46 4.79 1.28
N CYS A 12 -2.43 4.56 2.08
CA CYS A 12 -2.36 3.39 2.95
C CYS A 12 -3.31 3.54 4.17
N PRO A 13 -3.70 2.42 4.80
CA PRO A 13 -4.42 2.48 6.07
C PRO A 13 -3.52 3.05 7.16
N HIS A 14 -4.11 3.89 8.01
CA HIS A 14 -3.42 4.54 9.11
C HIS A 14 -3.89 3.93 10.43
N TYR A 15 -2.94 3.61 11.28
CA TYR A 15 -3.17 3.02 12.60
C TYR A 15 -2.68 3.98 13.68
N THR A 16 -3.30 3.90 14.85
CA THR A 16 -2.95 4.68 16.02
C THR A 16 -3.32 3.88 17.26
N ARG A 17 -2.67 4.22 18.37
CA ARG A 17 -2.88 3.55 19.66
C ARG A 17 -4.36 3.47 20.03
N PRO A 18 -4.80 2.37 20.67
CA PRO A 18 -4.01 1.26 21.22
C PRO A 18 -3.63 0.17 20.20
N GLU A 19 -2.57 -0.58 20.48
CA GLU A 19 -2.02 -1.67 19.62
C GLU A 19 -3.03 -2.78 19.27
N ARG A 20 -4.07 -2.93 20.09
CA ARG A 20 -5.23 -3.78 19.81
C ARG A 20 -6.50 -2.98 20.04
N TRP A 21 -7.36 -2.95 19.03
CA TRP A 21 -8.68 -2.33 19.11
C TRP A 21 -9.74 -3.32 18.65
N ASN A 22 -10.74 -3.60 19.49
CA ASN A 22 -11.80 -4.59 19.22
C ASN A 22 -11.25 -5.96 18.75
N ASP A 23 -10.25 -6.50 19.46
CA ASP A 23 -9.56 -7.77 19.13
C ASP A 23 -8.81 -7.80 17.78
N ILE A 24 -8.74 -6.67 17.07
CA ILE A 24 -7.95 -6.52 15.86
C ILE A 24 -6.58 -5.94 16.24
N PRO A 25 -5.47 -6.69 16.04
CA PRO A 25 -4.13 -6.18 16.27
C PRO A 25 -3.69 -5.23 15.14
N GLU A 26 -2.84 -4.26 15.48
CA GLU A 26 -2.08 -3.53 14.48
C GLU A 26 -1.09 -4.45 13.74
N PRO A 27 -0.75 -4.16 12.47
CA PRO A 27 0.27 -4.90 11.74
C PRO A 27 1.64 -4.87 12.43
N ASP A 28 2.24 -6.05 12.68
CA ASP A 28 3.55 -6.18 13.36
C ASP A 28 4.66 -5.35 12.72
N VAL A 29 4.62 -5.15 11.40
CA VAL A 29 5.58 -4.32 10.66
C VAL A 29 5.59 -2.87 11.14
N LEU A 30 4.44 -2.33 11.55
CA LEU A 30 4.32 -0.97 12.08
C LEU A 30 4.91 -0.83 13.48
N MET A 31 4.96 -1.93 14.24
CA MET A 31 5.54 -2.00 15.57
C MET A 31 7.05 -2.28 15.56
N SER A 32 7.59 -2.70 14.42
CA SER A 32 8.98 -3.16 14.30
C SER A 32 10.06 -2.06 14.36
N GLY A 33 9.68 -0.79 14.14
CA GLY A 33 10.63 0.33 14.02
C GLY A 33 11.51 0.30 12.76
N HIS A 34 11.38 -0.71 11.89
CA HIS A 34 12.15 -0.80 10.65
C HIS A 34 11.53 0.06 9.54
N HIS A 35 12.00 1.30 9.43
CA HIS A 35 11.47 2.29 8.48
C HIS A 35 11.37 1.79 7.03
N ALA A 36 12.37 1.03 6.54
CA ALA A 36 12.34 0.48 5.19
C ALA A 36 11.19 -0.53 4.99
N ASN A 37 10.93 -1.38 5.98
CA ASN A 37 9.84 -2.35 5.94
C ASN A 37 8.49 -1.65 6.05
N ILE A 38 8.39 -0.62 6.88
CA ILE A 38 7.18 0.19 7.03
C ILE A 38 6.85 0.88 5.70
N GLU A 39 7.81 1.52 5.04
CA GLU A 39 7.54 2.19 3.76
C GLU A 39 7.19 1.20 2.66
N ARG A 40 7.84 0.02 2.63
CA ARG A 40 7.46 -1.04 1.70
C ARG A 40 6.02 -1.49 1.93
N TRP A 41 5.66 -1.78 3.19
CA TRP A 41 4.31 -2.19 3.54
C TRP A 41 3.29 -1.10 3.17
N ARG A 42 3.60 0.19 3.40
CA ARG A 42 2.72 1.30 3.00
C ARG A 42 2.50 1.31 1.49
N ARG A 43 3.56 1.15 0.69
CA ARG A 43 3.45 1.05 -0.78
C ARG A 43 2.57 -0.13 -1.20
N ASP A 44 2.77 -1.30 -0.59
CA ASP A 44 1.97 -2.49 -0.87
C ASP A 44 0.49 -2.25 -0.57
N GLN A 45 0.18 -1.67 0.59
CA GLN A 45 -1.21 -1.35 0.95
C GLN A 45 -1.84 -0.33 -0.01
N ARG A 46 -1.11 0.70 -0.45
CA ARG A 46 -1.59 1.67 -1.45
C ARG A 46 -1.95 0.95 -2.75
N LEU A 47 -1.08 0.06 -3.23
CA LEU A 47 -1.31 -0.72 -4.46
C LEU A 47 -2.52 -1.65 -4.33
N LEU A 48 -2.61 -2.42 -3.25
CA LEU A 48 -3.72 -3.35 -3.01
C LEU A 48 -5.06 -2.63 -2.88
N LEU A 49 -5.12 -1.53 -2.11
CA LEU A 49 -6.34 -0.72 -1.99
C LEU A 49 -6.73 -0.09 -3.32
N THR A 50 -5.76 0.39 -4.08
CA THR A 50 -5.99 1.00 -5.39
C THR A 50 -6.46 -0.04 -6.40
N TRP A 51 -5.84 -1.21 -6.44
CA TRP A 51 -6.27 -2.32 -7.30
C TRP A 51 -7.72 -2.72 -7.00
N ARG A 52 -8.08 -2.91 -5.72
CA ARG A 52 -9.42 -3.32 -5.32
C ARG A 52 -10.49 -2.27 -5.60
N ASN A 53 -10.21 -1.00 -5.30
CA ASN A 53 -11.24 0.04 -5.30
C ASN A 53 -11.25 0.89 -6.58
N ARG A 54 -10.09 1.03 -7.25
CA ARG A 54 -9.86 1.93 -8.39
C ARG A 54 -8.82 1.33 -9.37
N PRO A 55 -9.08 0.16 -9.97
CA PRO A 55 -8.10 -0.54 -10.81
C PRO A 55 -7.62 0.30 -12.01
N ALA A 56 -8.44 1.23 -12.51
CA ALA A 56 -8.06 2.16 -13.57
C ALA A 56 -6.79 2.99 -13.24
N LEU A 57 -6.56 3.33 -11.97
CA LEU A 57 -5.36 4.06 -11.55
C LEU A 57 -4.11 3.19 -11.64
N ILE A 58 -4.21 1.89 -11.35
CA ILE A 58 -3.10 0.95 -11.53
C ILE A 58 -2.67 0.93 -12.99
N THR A 59 -3.62 0.88 -13.93
CA THR A 59 -3.33 0.93 -15.36
C THR A 59 -2.61 2.24 -15.75
N GLN A 60 -3.01 3.37 -15.18
CA GLN A 60 -2.35 4.67 -15.43
C GLN A 60 -0.92 4.70 -14.88
N VAL A 61 -0.71 4.24 -13.65
CA VAL A 61 0.61 4.20 -13.00
C VAL A 61 1.54 3.22 -13.73
N ARG A 62 1.00 2.08 -14.18
CA ARG A 62 1.71 1.11 -15.03
C ARG A 62 2.13 1.73 -16.37
N ALA A 63 1.23 2.46 -17.04
CA ALA A 63 1.53 3.14 -18.30
C ALA A 63 2.58 4.27 -18.13
N GLN A 64 2.65 4.87 -16.94
CA GLN A 64 3.68 5.85 -16.58
C GLN A 64 5.02 5.22 -16.18
N GLY A 65 5.13 3.89 -16.10
CA GLY A 65 6.36 3.20 -15.70
C GLY A 65 6.75 3.40 -14.24
N ARG A 66 5.78 3.69 -13.36
CA ARG A 66 6.00 3.99 -11.94
C ARG A 66 5.87 2.77 -11.01
N LEU A 67 5.69 1.58 -11.57
CA LEU A 67 5.65 0.30 -10.83
C LEU A 67 7.01 -0.38 -10.90
N ASP A 68 7.51 -0.83 -9.75
CA ASP A 68 8.73 -1.63 -9.67
C ASP A 68 8.43 -3.13 -9.87
N ALA A 69 9.47 -3.96 -9.98
CA ALA A 69 9.31 -5.40 -10.18
C ALA A 69 8.57 -6.10 -9.04
N ARG A 70 8.72 -5.62 -7.80
CA ARG A 70 8.04 -6.19 -6.63
C ARG A 70 6.57 -5.77 -6.57
N ASP A 71 6.25 -4.57 -7.05
CA ASP A 71 4.88 -4.08 -7.17
C ASP A 71 4.09 -4.90 -8.19
N GLU A 72 4.72 -5.22 -9.32
CA GLU A 72 4.12 -6.09 -10.33
C GLU A 72 3.94 -7.52 -9.81
N ASP A 73 4.91 -8.05 -9.06
CA ASP A 73 4.78 -9.36 -8.40
C ASP A 73 3.58 -9.38 -7.43
N LEU A 74 3.48 -8.36 -6.56
CA LEU A 74 2.36 -8.19 -5.63
C LEU A 74 1.00 -8.17 -6.35
N LEU A 75 0.90 -7.41 -7.45
CA LEU A 75 -0.34 -7.27 -8.23
C LEU A 75 -0.68 -8.55 -9.01
N SER A 76 0.33 -9.29 -9.47
CA SER A 76 0.13 -10.55 -10.19
C SER A 76 -0.48 -11.65 -9.30
N GLY A 77 -0.12 -11.67 -8.02
CA GLY A 77 -0.69 -12.58 -7.03
C GLY A 77 -2.13 -12.28 -6.59
N GLN A 78 -2.76 -11.22 -7.13
CA GLN A 78 -4.16 -10.85 -6.86
C GLN A 78 -5.13 -11.22 -8.00
N VAL A 79 -4.61 -11.72 -9.14
CA VAL A 79 -5.41 -12.19 -10.29
C VAL A 79 -5.73 -13.67 -10.15
#